data_AF-A0A1B1EUR0-F1
#
_entry.id   AF-A0A1B1EUR0-F1
#
_cell.length_a   1.000
_cell.length_b   1.000
_cell.length_c   1.000
_cell.angle_alpha   90.00
_cell.angle_beta   90.00
_cell.angle_gamma   90.00
#
_symmetry.space_group_name_H-M   'P 1'
#
loop_
_entity.id
_entity.type
_entity.pdbx_description
1 polymer ?
#
loop_
_entity_poly.entity_id
_entity_poly.type
_entity_poly.pdbx_seq_one_letter_code
_entity_poly.pdbx_strand_id
1 'polypeptide(L)'
;MPVTFSKPIQDIQDWPTKVLTEKRDELDSLILLFVNKINNNDMPKADEIVRDQDLGNSGKKIKRPPNSNIIYTNQLGKCGLLSIIRNFCDHHGINKQKLVPISKKVSKTLWERLSPVHQGFFEELALKVSKEHKLKHPNYKYQPERKKKKTPTYKHYDPEKKLKHNSDSNHHVESPSADNEVNEQQYEESNTSTSSANSSPILYDSYEEPSELEPPTFPTFIVPDLLECFGLNIFDTNYDPNPFQ
;
A
#
# COMPACT_ATOMS: atom_id res chain seq x y z
N MET A 1 0.31 -2.20 -52.83
CA MET A 1 0.55 -3.22 -51.79
C MET A 1 0.70 -2.50 -50.44
N PRO A 2 -0.32 -2.48 -49.57
CA PRO A 2 -0.17 -1.89 -48.23
C PRO A 2 0.55 -2.88 -47.31
N VAL A 3 1.66 -2.46 -46.72
CA VAL A 3 2.40 -3.21 -45.70
C VAL A 3 1.75 -2.95 -44.35
N THR A 4 1.08 -3.97 -43.80
CA THR A 4 0.53 -3.93 -42.45
C THR A 4 1.65 -4.19 -41.44
N PHE A 5 2.10 -3.16 -40.74
CA PHE A 5 2.92 -3.31 -39.54
C PHE A 5 2.03 -3.78 -38.39
N SER A 6 1.93 -5.10 -38.20
CA SER A 6 1.42 -5.66 -36.95
C SER A 6 2.47 -5.44 -35.87
N LYS A 7 2.21 -4.51 -34.93
CA LYS A 7 3.00 -4.42 -33.69
C LYS A 7 2.82 -5.75 -32.93
N PRO A 8 3.89 -6.37 -32.40
CA PRO A 8 3.71 -7.47 -31.46
C PRO A 8 2.99 -6.91 -30.23
N ILE A 9 1.78 -7.41 -29.99
CA ILE A 9 1.09 -7.24 -28.71
C ILE A 9 2.04 -7.88 -27.69
N GLN A 10 2.76 -7.05 -26.92
CA GLN A 10 3.36 -7.53 -25.68
C GLN A 10 2.19 -8.02 -24.85
N ASP A 11 2.00 -9.33 -24.83
CA ASP A 11 1.01 -10.02 -24.03
C ASP A 11 1.26 -9.60 -22.57
N ILE A 12 0.47 -8.65 -22.08
CA ILE A 12 0.52 -8.22 -20.68
C ILE A 12 0.01 -9.43 -19.91
N GLN A 13 0.94 -10.27 -19.48
CA GLN A 13 0.62 -11.48 -18.73
C GLN A 13 -0.13 -11.11 -17.46
N ASP A 14 -1.45 -11.33 -17.47
CA ASP A 14 -2.32 -11.08 -16.34
C ASP A 14 -2.30 -12.27 -15.37
N TRP A 15 -1.17 -12.41 -14.68
CA TRP A 15 -0.93 -13.49 -13.72
C TRP A 15 -2.03 -13.65 -12.66
N PRO A 16 -2.58 -12.58 -12.06
CA PRO A 16 -3.71 -12.72 -11.11
C PRO A 16 -4.91 -13.45 -11.70
N THR A 17 -5.31 -13.13 -12.93
CA THR A 17 -6.45 -13.78 -13.58
C THR A 17 -6.16 -15.24 -13.90
N LYS A 18 -4.91 -15.56 -14.30
CA LYS A 18 -4.47 -16.95 -14.46
C LYS A 18 -4.51 -17.73 -13.14
N VAL A 19 -4.03 -17.15 -12.04
CA VAL A 19 -4.15 -17.77 -10.69
C VAL A 19 -5.60 -18.05 -10.34
N LEU A 20 -6.49 -17.06 -10.51
CA LEU A 20 -7.91 -17.20 -10.19
C LEU A 20 -8.60 -18.31 -11.00
N THR A 21 -8.11 -18.58 -12.21
CA THR A 21 -8.66 -19.59 -13.11
C THR A 21 -8.05 -20.97 -12.85
N GLU A 22 -6.71 -21.08 -12.83
CA GLU A 22 -5.99 -22.35 -12.72
C GLU A 22 -5.98 -22.92 -11.29
N LYS A 23 -6.02 -22.05 -10.27
CA LYS A 23 -6.01 -22.45 -8.85
C LYS A 23 -7.38 -22.33 -8.20
N ARG A 24 -8.46 -22.31 -9.00
CA ARG A 24 -9.83 -22.07 -8.54
C ARG A 24 -10.23 -22.99 -7.38
N ASP A 25 -10.03 -24.29 -7.50
CA ASP A 25 -10.47 -25.26 -6.49
C ASP A 25 -9.70 -25.10 -5.16
N GLU A 26 -8.40 -24.80 -5.24
CA GLU A 26 -7.57 -24.52 -4.07
C GLU A 26 -8.00 -23.21 -3.38
N LEU A 27 -8.36 -22.19 -4.17
CA LEU A 27 -8.85 -20.90 -3.65
C LEU A 27 -10.26 -21.00 -3.07
N ASP A 28 -11.14 -21.80 -3.67
CA ASP A 28 -12.49 -22.06 -3.15
C ASP A 28 -12.41 -22.83 -1.83
N SER A 29 -11.51 -23.83 -1.75
CA SER A 29 -11.21 -24.56 -0.51
C SER A 29 -10.62 -23.63 0.57
N LEU A 30 -9.71 -22.73 0.18
CA LEU A 30 -9.15 -21.72 1.08
C LEU A 30 -10.24 -20.81 1.65
N ILE A 31 -11.17 -20.33 0.81
CA ILE A 31 -12.26 -19.45 1.26
C ILE A 31 -13.19 -20.18 2.23
N LEU A 32 -13.54 -21.44 1.92
CA LEU A 32 -14.36 -22.25 2.82
C LEU A 32 -13.69 -22.44 4.18
N LEU A 33 -12.40 -22.80 4.19
CA LEU A 33 -11.60 -22.92 5.42
C LEU A 33 -11.55 -21.59 6.19
N PHE A 34 -11.35 -20.49 5.48
CA PHE A 34 -11.25 -19.16 6.07
C PHE A 34 -12.57 -18.72 6.71
N VAL A 35 -13.69 -18.97 6.05
CA VAL A 35 -15.05 -18.73 6.58
C VAL A 35 -15.32 -19.60 7.81
N ASN A 36 -14.96 -20.89 7.78
CA ASN A 36 -15.13 -21.77 8.93
C ASN A 36 -14.37 -21.28 10.16
N LYS A 37 -13.14 -20.77 9.97
CA LYS A 37 -12.37 -20.16 11.07
C LYS A 37 -13.05 -18.93 11.68
N ILE A 38 -13.72 -18.10 10.86
CA ILE A 38 -14.50 -16.96 11.36
C ILE A 38 -15.67 -17.47 12.22
N ASN A 39 -16.45 -18.42 11.68
CA ASN A 39 -17.66 -18.94 12.33
C ASN A 39 -17.36 -19.72 13.62
N ASN A 40 -16.22 -20.41 13.68
CA ASN A 40 -15.79 -21.17 14.85
C ASN A 40 -15.03 -20.32 15.88
N ASN A 41 -14.87 -19.01 15.64
CA ASN A 41 -14.12 -18.10 16.50
C ASN A 41 -12.63 -18.49 16.67
N ASP A 42 -12.05 -19.09 15.62
CA ASP A 42 -10.63 -19.50 15.52
C ASP A 42 -9.75 -18.38 14.93
N MET A 43 -10.32 -17.19 14.72
CA MET A 43 -9.59 -16.00 14.30
C MET A 43 -8.91 -15.34 15.51
N PRO A 44 -7.75 -14.68 15.31
CA PRO A 44 -7.03 -14.07 16.42
C PRO A 44 -7.82 -12.95 17.07
N LYS A 45 -7.65 -12.83 18.39
CA LYS A 45 -8.31 -11.80 19.18
C LYS A 45 -7.62 -10.46 19.04
N ALA A 46 -8.32 -9.40 19.44
CA ALA A 46 -7.81 -8.04 19.32
C ALA A 46 -6.52 -7.82 20.12
N ASP A 47 -6.44 -8.35 21.35
CA ASP A 47 -5.28 -8.27 22.22
C ASP A 47 -4.07 -9.03 21.64
N GLU A 48 -4.29 -10.20 21.04
CA GLU A 48 -3.27 -10.99 20.34
C GLU A 48 -2.66 -10.19 19.19
N ILE A 49 -3.51 -9.56 18.36
CA ILE A 49 -3.05 -8.72 17.23
C ILE A 49 -2.19 -7.55 17.74
N VAL A 50 -2.61 -6.86 18.79
CA VAL A 50 -1.84 -5.75 19.37
C VAL A 50 -0.52 -6.23 19.96
N ARG A 51 -0.51 -7.38 20.65
CA ARG A 51 0.72 -7.98 21.20
C ARG A 51 1.74 -8.34 20.11
N ASP A 52 1.28 -8.97 19.02
CA ASP A 52 2.15 -9.32 17.89
C ASP A 52 2.79 -8.08 17.25
N GLN A 53 2.05 -6.98 17.14
CA GLN A 53 2.58 -5.72 16.61
C GLN A 53 3.72 -5.15 17.46
N ASP A 54 3.63 -5.28 18.78
CA ASP A 54 4.63 -4.78 19.71
C ASP A 54 5.86 -5.70 19.83
N LEU A 55 5.65 -7.02 19.78
CA LEU A 55 6.74 -8.02 19.81
C LEU A 55 7.69 -7.85 18.61
N GLY A 56 7.14 -7.60 17.42
CA GLY A 56 7.92 -7.31 16.21
C GLY A 56 8.60 -5.94 16.21
N ASN A 57 8.60 -5.22 17.34
CA ASN A 57 8.97 -3.82 17.44
C ASN A 57 9.96 -3.55 18.58
N SER A 58 10.82 -4.53 18.92
CA SER A 58 11.87 -4.49 19.96
C SER A 58 12.66 -3.17 20.04
N GLY A 59 12.08 -2.15 20.69
CA GLY A 59 12.64 -0.79 20.84
C GLY A 59 12.36 0.19 19.70
N LYS A 60 11.51 -0.16 18.72
CA LYS A 60 11.15 0.68 17.58
C LYS A 60 9.81 1.42 17.83
N LYS A 61 9.57 2.49 17.06
CA LYS A 61 8.36 3.35 17.07
C LYS A 61 7.07 2.52 17.09
N ILE A 62 6.13 2.79 17.99
CA ILE A 62 4.81 2.12 18.05
C ILE A 62 4.14 2.18 16.66
N LYS A 63 3.76 1.01 16.12
CA LYS A 63 3.11 0.91 14.81
C LYS A 63 1.66 1.36 14.90
N ARG A 64 1.06 1.66 13.75
CA ARG A 64 -0.39 1.95 13.71
C ARG A 64 -1.18 0.66 13.96
N PRO A 65 -2.34 0.74 14.63
CA PRO A 65 -3.26 -0.38 14.63
C PRO A 65 -3.68 -0.69 13.18
N PRO A 66 -3.77 -1.98 12.80
CA PRO A 66 -4.14 -2.39 11.46
C PRO A 66 -5.64 -2.17 11.25
N ASN A 67 -6.03 -1.77 10.03
CA ASN A 67 -7.44 -1.69 9.64
C ASN A 67 -7.96 -3.08 9.19
N SER A 68 -9.27 -3.16 8.89
CA SER A 68 -9.94 -4.40 8.48
C SER A 68 -9.25 -5.11 7.33
N ASN A 69 -8.89 -4.37 6.26
CA ASN A 69 -8.20 -4.93 5.10
C ASN A 69 -6.80 -5.47 5.43
N ILE A 70 -6.03 -4.79 6.28
CA ILE A 70 -4.72 -5.28 6.73
C ILE A 70 -4.87 -6.56 7.56
N ILE A 71 -5.85 -6.61 8.47
CA ILE A 71 -6.13 -7.81 9.26
C ILE A 71 -6.52 -8.96 8.31
N TYR A 72 -7.51 -8.72 7.43
CA TYR A 72 -7.98 -9.69 6.44
C TYR A 72 -6.83 -10.28 5.61
N THR A 73 -6.06 -9.42 4.93
CA THR A 73 -4.99 -9.87 4.03
C THR A 73 -3.88 -10.62 4.76
N ASN A 74 -3.53 -10.20 5.97
CA ASN A 74 -2.55 -10.93 6.79
C ASN A 74 -3.07 -12.31 7.18
N GLN A 75 -4.32 -12.41 7.64
CA GLN A 75 -4.90 -13.70 8.02
C GLN A 75 -5.08 -14.62 6.82
N LEU A 76 -5.51 -14.09 5.67
CA LEU A 76 -5.65 -14.88 4.44
C LEU A 76 -4.29 -15.40 3.95
N GLY A 77 -3.24 -14.59 4.05
CA GLY A 77 -1.87 -15.00 3.78
C GLY A 77 -1.43 -16.15 4.68
N LYS A 78 -1.65 -16.02 6.00
CA LYS A 78 -1.39 -17.08 7.00
C LYS A 78 -2.25 -18.33 6.78
N CYS A 79 -3.45 -18.19 6.21
CA CYS A 79 -4.36 -19.30 5.96
C CYS A 79 -4.01 -20.11 4.70
N GLY A 80 -2.98 -19.71 3.93
CA GLY A 80 -2.46 -20.50 2.82
C GLY A 80 -2.47 -19.81 1.45
N LEU A 81 -2.95 -18.56 1.35
CA LEU A 81 -2.93 -17.87 0.05
C LEU A 81 -1.50 -17.74 -0.51
N LEU A 82 -0.53 -17.43 0.35
CA LEU A 82 0.86 -17.26 -0.07
C LEU A 82 1.47 -18.56 -0.59
N SER A 83 1.12 -19.72 -0.03
CA SER A 83 1.61 -21.01 -0.53
C SER A 83 1.00 -21.36 -1.88
N ILE A 84 -0.30 -21.13 -2.07
CA ILE A 84 -0.97 -21.37 -3.37
C ILE A 84 -0.29 -20.54 -4.47
N ILE A 85 -0.07 -19.26 -4.20
CA ILE A 85 0.52 -18.34 -5.19
C ILE A 85 2.01 -18.62 -5.40
N ARG A 86 2.74 -19.03 -4.36
CA ARG A 86 4.14 -19.46 -4.49
C ARG A 86 4.24 -20.67 -5.41
N ASN A 87 3.44 -21.71 -5.17
CA ASN A 87 3.40 -22.92 -6.00
C ASN A 87 3.04 -22.58 -7.45
N PHE A 88 2.09 -21.68 -7.67
CA PHE A 88 1.77 -21.17 -9.01
C PHE A 88 2.98 -20.46 -9.65
N CYS A 89 3.65 -19.56 -8.93
CA CYS A 89 4.81 -18.85 -9.45
C CYS A 89 5.94 -19.82 -9.82
N ASP A 90 6.20 -20.82 -8.98
CA ASP A 90 7.25 -21.81 -9.20
C ASP A 90 6.94 -22.69 -10.43
N HIS A 91 5.69 -23.13 -10.60
CA HIS A 91 5.26 -23.90 -11.78
C HIS A 91 5.37 -23.12 -13.09
N HIS A 92 5.14 -21.81 -13.07
CA HIS A 92 5.18 -20.95 -14.25
C HIS A 92 6.52 -20.21 -14.44
N GLY A 93 7.54 -20.50 -13.63
CA GLY A 93 8.84 -19.83 -13.70
C GLY A 93 8.77 -18.31 -13.45
N ILE A 94 7.79 -17.86 -12.68
CA ILE A 94 7.55 -16.43 -12.40
C ILE A 94 8.52 -15.96 -11.32
N ASN A 95 9.15 -14.80 -11.56
CA ASN A 95 10.04 -14.17 -10.58
C ASN A 95 9.35 -13.96 -9.22
N LYS A 96 10.01 -14.38 -8.13
CA LYS A 96 9.57 -14.22 -6.73
C LYS A 96 9.13 -12.80 -6.36
N GLN A 97 9.70 -11.76 -6.99
CA GLN A 97 9.29 -10.37 -6.79
C GLN A 97 7.83 -10.09 -7.21
N LYS A 98 7.24 -10.92 -8.08
CA LYS A 98 5.84 -10.80 -8.52
C LYS A 98 4.86 -11.48 -7.58
N LEU A 99 5.31 -12.34 -6.67
CA LEU A 99 4.45 -13.09 -5.74
C LEU A 99 3.54 -12.15 -4.94
N VAL A 100 4.12 -11.14 -4.28
CA VAL A 100 3.37 -10.21 -3.43
C VAL A 100 2.37 -9.36 -4.26
N PRO A 101 2.75 -8.75 -5.40
CA PRO A 101 1.80 -8.08 -6.29
C PRO A 101 0.64 -8.97 -6.77
N ILE A 102 0.92 -10.23 -7.12
CA ILE A 102 -0.10 -11.19 -7.54
C ILE A 102 -1.03 -11.49 -6.36
N SER A 103 -0.47 -11.83 -5.20
CA SER A 103 -1.22 -12.08 -3.97
C SER A 103 -2.13 -10.95 -3.57
N LYS A 104 -1.67 -9.71 -3.70
CA LYS A 104 -2.51 -8.54 -3.39
C LYS A 104 -3.73 -8.45 -4.30
N LYS A 105 -3.55 -8.68 -5.60
CA LYS A 105 -4.64 -8.63 -6.57
C LYS A 105 -5.63 -9.79 -6.37
N VAL A 106 -5.13 -11.01 -6.17
CA VAL A 106 -5.97 -12.18 -5.87
C VAL A 106 -6.73 -11.99 -4.56
N SER A 107 -6.09 -11.50 -3.50
CA SER A 107 -6.74 -11.22 -2.21
C SER A 107 -7.91 -10.24 -2.36
N LYS A 108 -7.79 -9.23 -3.23
CA LYS A 108 -8.86 -8.27 -3.48
C LYS A 108 -10.09 -8.97 -4.08
N THR A 109 -9.88 -9.81 -5.09
CA THR A 109 -10.98 -10.59 -5.69
C THR A 109 -11.59 -11.54 -4.67
N LEU A 110 -10.77 -12.16 -3.82
CA LEU A 110 -11.26 -13.04 -2.75
C LEU A 110 -12.06 -12.29 -1.69
N TRP A 111 -11.73 -11.03 -1.39
CA TRP A 111 -12.49 -10.19 -0.47
C TRP A 111 -13.92 -10.00 -0.98
N GLU A 112 -14.06 -9.70 -2.27
CA GLU A 112 -15.35 -9.50 -2.93
C GLU A 112 -16.21 -10.77 -2.97
N ARG A 113 -15.62 -11.96 -2.78
CA ARG A 113 -16.33 -13.24 -2.70
C ARG A 113 -16.84 -13.57 -1.29
N LEU A 114 -16.37 -12.88 -0.26
CA LEU A 114 -16.89 -13.04 1.09
C LEU A 114 -18.27 -12.40 1.21
N SER A 115 -19.16 -13.00 2.01
CA SER A 115 -20.45 -12.36 2.29
C SER A 115 -20.27 -11.11 3.15
N PRO A 116 -21.22 -10.16 3.12
CA PRO A 116 -21.14 -8.93 3.93
C PRO A 116 -20.95 -9.19 5.43
N VAL A 117 -21.53 -10.28 5.96
CA VAL A 117 -21.37 -10.69 7.36
C VAL A 117 -19.91 -11.01 7.68
N HIS A 118 -19.23 -11.79 6.83
CA HIS A 118 -17.82 -12.14 7.02
C HIS A 118 -16.88 -10.96 6.75
N GLN A 119 -17.26 -10.04 5.88
CA GLN A 119 -16.52 -8.78 5.70
C GLN A 119 -16.64 -7.90 6.95
N GLY A 120 -17.86 -7.75 7.49
CA GLY A 120 -18.17 -7.00 8.71
C GLY A 120 -17.43 -7.51 9.94
N PHE A 121 -17.19 -8.81 10.04
CA PHE A 121 -16.32 -9.39 11.08
C PHE A 121 -14.96 -8.69 11.19
N PHE A 122 -14.30 -8.41 10.05
CA PHE A 122 -12.98 -7.76 10.05
C PHE A 122 -13.06 -6.28 10.40
N GLU A 123 -14.18 -5.62 10.11
CA GLU A 123 -14.45 -4.23 10.51
C GLU A 123 -14.62 -4.14 12.03
N GLU A 124 -15.44 -5.01 12.61
CA GLU A 124 -15.61 -5.12 14.06
C GLU A 124 -14.30 -5.46 14.77
N LEU A 125 -13.54 -6.41 14.21
CA LEU A 125 -12.24 -6.78 14.75
C LEU A 125 -11.26 -5.60 14.71
N ALA A 126 -11.23 -4.83 13.62
CA ALA A 126 -10.40 -3.63 13.53
C ALA A 126 -10.79 -2.56 14.56
N LEU A 127 -12.09 -2.39 14.85
CA LEU A 127 -12.56 -1.49 15.90
C LEU A 127 -12.10 -1.96 17.28
N LYS A 128 -12.21 -3.27 17.57
CA LYS A 128 -11.71 -3.86 18.82
C LYS A 128 -10.20 -3.69 18.95
N VAL A 129 -9.44 -3.97 17.89
CA VAL A 129 -7.98 -3.77 17.85
C VAL A 129 -7.60 -2.31 18.08
N SER A 130 -8.32 -1.36 17.48
CA SER A 130 -8.09 0.07 17.70
C SER A 130 -8.34 0.49 19.16
N LYS A 131 -9.40 -0.04 19.79
CA LYS A 131 -9.68 0.17 21.22
C LYS A 131 -8.57 -0.40 22.10
N GLU A 132 -8.18 -1.65 21.89
CA GLU A 132 -7.09 -2.30 22.63
C GLU A 132 -5.75 -1.57 22.45
N HIS A 133 -5.44 -1.16 21.22
CA HIS A 133 -4.23 -0.38 20.94
C HIS A 133 -4.22 0.95 21.71
N LYS A 134 -5.36 1.65 21.79
CA LYS A 134 -5.48 2.91 22.56
C LYS A 134 -5.32 2.68 24.06
N LEU A 135 -5.85 1.58 24.59
CA LEU A 135 -5.69 1.21 25.99
C LEU A 135 -4.23 0.91 26.34
N LYS A 136 -3.55 0.15 25.48
CA LYS A 136 -2.15 -0.23 25.69
C LYS A 136 -1.17 0.93 25.47
N HIS A 137 -1.49 1.80 24.51
CA HIS A 137 -0.65 2.94 24.11
C HIS A 137 -1.42 4.26 24.25
N PRO A 138 -1.75 4.72 25.48
CA PRO A 138 -2.63 5.88 25.70
C PRO A 138 -2.06 7.20 25.16
N ASN A 139 -0.72 7.30 25.10
CA ASN A 139 -0.01 8.48 24.60
C ASN A 139 0.33 8.37 23.10
N TYR A 140 -0.12 7.31 22.42
CA TYR A 140 0.15 7.15 21.00
C TYR A 140 -0.54 8.24 20.18
N LYS A 141 0.26 8.96 19.38
CA LYS A 141 -0.23 9.95 18.42
C LYS A 141 0.36 9.67 17.04
N TYR A 142 -0.52 9.55 16.05
CA TYR A 142 -0.09 9.38 14.68
C TYR A 142 0.62 10.64 14.16
N GLN A 143 1.89 10.51 13.80
CA GLN A 143 2.72 11.58 13.25
C GLN A 143 3.43 11.08 11.97
N PRO A 144 2.86 11.33 10.78
CA PRO A 144 3.52 10.99 9.52
C PRO A 144 4.69 11.91 9.23
N GLU A 145 5.81 11.31 8.84
CA GLU A 145 6.96 12.04 8.29
C GLU A 145 6.63 12.47 6.86
N ARG A 146 6.52 13.79 6.64
CA ARG A 146 6.29 14.35 5.30
C ARG A 146 7.64 14.62 4.65
N LYS A 147 7.87 14.02 3.48
CA LYS A 147 9.04 14.35 2.65
C LYS A 147 8.97 15.83 2.24
N LYS A 148 10.06 16.58 2.43
CA LYS A 148 10.16 17.95 1.92
C LYS A 148 9.97 17.91 0.40
N LYS A 149 8.98 18.64 -0.12
CA LYS A 149 8.83 18.78 -1.57
C LYS A 149 10.09 19.47 -2.09
N LYS A 150 10.82 18.83 -3.01
CA LYS A 150 11.78 19.57 -3.85
C LYS A 150 10.95 20.62 -4.61
N THR A 151 11.50 21.82 -4.81
CA THR A 151 10.85 22.91 -5.55
C THR A 151 10.10 22.35 -6.75
N PRO A 152 8.81 22.68 -6.93
CA PRO A 152 8.04 22.14 -8.04
C PRO A 152 8.76 22.53 -9.33
N THR A 153 9.38 21.56 -10.01
CA THR A 153 9.90 21.78 -11.36
C THR A 153 8.67 21.94 -12.23
N TYR A 154 8.25 23.19 -12.42
CA TYR A 154 7.21 23.54 -13.36
C TYR A 154 7.69 23.07 -14.74
N LYS A 155 7.15 21.95 -15.22
CA LYS A 155 7.36 21.52 -16.60
C LYS A 155 6.51 22.45 -17.45
N HIS A 156 7.13 23.52 -17.96
CA HIS A 156 6.48 24.39 -18.92
C HIS A 156 6.02 23.54 -20.12
N TYR A 157 4.72 23.58 -20.41
CA TYR A 157 4.17 22.89 -21.55
C TYR A 157 4.64 23.61 -22.80
N ASP A 158 5.55 22.97 -23.53
CA ASP A 158 6.01 23.43 -24.83
C ASP A 158 5.23 22.64 -25.91
N PRO A 159 4.21 23.24 -26.55
CA PRO A 159 3.42 22.58 -27.58
C PRO A 159 4.24 22.21 -28.83
N GLU A 160 5.38 22.85 -29.07
CA GLU A 160 6.19 22.63 -30.29
C GLU A 160 7.04 21.34 -30.20
N LYS A 161 7.35 20.87 -28.98
CA LYS A 161 8.09 19.62 -28.78
C LYS A 161 7.35 18.37 -29.23
N LYS A 162 6.02 18.42 -29.39
CA LYS A 162 5.25 17.29 -29.94
C LYS A 162 5.30 17.18 -31.47
N LEU A 163 5.63 18.27 -32.17
CA LEU A 163 5.65 18.29 -33.64
C LEU A 163 6.98 17.81 -34.23
N LYS A 164 8.09 17.91 -33.48
CA LYS A 164 9.43 17.59 -33.99
C LYS A 164 9.84 16.11 -33.90
N HIS A 165 9.02 15.23 -33.34
CA HIS A 165 9.39 13.81 -33.23
C HIS A 165 8.92 12.93 -34.40
N ASN A 166 8.27 13.52 -35.42
CA ASN A 166 7.71 12.80 -36.57
C ASN A 166 8.29 13.22 -37.94
N SER A 167 9.38 13.98 -37.98
CA SER A 167 10.06 14.30 -39.24
C SER A 167 11.57 14.20 -39.09
N ASP A 168 12.12 13.22 -39.83
CA ASP A 168 13.48 13.13 -40.37
C ASP A 168 14.59 12.48 -39.53
N SER A 169 14.76 11.18 -39.79
CA SER A 169 15.92 10.56 -40.48
C SER A 169 17.35 10.65 -39.91
N ASN A 170 17.94 9.46 -39.72
CA ASN A 170 19.30 9.00 -40.03
C ASN A 170 20.56 9.64 -39.40
N HIS A 171 21.40 8.75 -38.84
CA HIS A 171 22.87 8.76 -38.73
C HIS A 171 23.61 10.09 -38.49
N HIS A 172 24.24 10.24 -37.32
CA HIS A 172 25.71 10.22 -37.18
C HIS A 172 26.12 10.20 -35.69
N VAL A 173 27.18 9.43 -35.42
CA VAL A 173 27.97 9.33 -34.18
C VAL A 173 28.60 10.68 -33.82
N GLU A 174 28.58 11.07 -32.55
CA GLU A 174 29.75 11.51 -31.75
C GLU A 174 29.33 12.02 -30.36
N SER A 175 29.89 11.40 -29.32
CA SER A 175 30.19 12.09 -28.04
C SER A 175 31.53 12.80 -28.23
N PRO A 176 31.79 13.96 -27.61
CA PRO A 176 32.34 14.00 -26.25
C PRO A 176 31.88 15.23 -25.43
N SER A 177 31.63 15.11 -24.13
CA SER A 177 32.58 15.31 -23.00
C SER A 177 32.70 16.74 -22.51
N ALA A 178 32.77 16.85 -21.18
CA ALA A 178 33.44 17.87 -20.38
C ALA A 178 32.85 19.29 -20.43
N ASP A 179 32.90 20.13 -19.41
CA ASP A 179 33.26 20.05 -18.00
C ASP A 179 33.01 21.48 -17.46
N ASN A 180 32.86 21.62 -16.14
CA ASN A 180 33.26 22.81 -15.37
C ASN A 180 32.44 24.11 -15.60
N GLU A 181 32.27 25.03 -14.66
CA GLU A 181 32.54 25.17 -13.23
C GLU A 181 31.99 26.56 -12.84
N VAL A 182 31.65 26.73 -11.55
CA VAL A 182 32.06 27.87 -10.70
C VAL A 182 31.37 29.26 -10.84
N ASN A 183 30.84 29.68 -9.66
CA ASN A 183 30.81 31.02 -9.05
C ASN A 183 30.02 32.17 -9.73
N GLU A 184 29.57 33.23 -9.06
CA GLU A 184 29.62 33.68 -7.66
C GLU A 184 28.58 34.80 -7.43
N GLN A 185 28.24 34.97 -6.15
CA GLN A 185 28.07 36.23 -5.40
C GLN A 185 26.85 37.16 -5.58
N GLN A 186 26.22 37.36 -4.40
CA GLN A 186 25.79 38.60 -3.70
C GLN A 186 24.84 39.55 -4.46
N TYR A 187 23.92 40.30 -3.83
CA TYR A 187 24.01 41.28 -2.74
C TYR A 187 22.61 41.35 -2.03
N GLU A 188 22.54 41.39 -0.68
CA GLU A 188 22.18 42.57 0.18
C GLU A 188 20.98 43.40 -0.33
N GLU A 189 19.99 43.88 0.41
CA GLU A 189 19.62 44.02 1.83
C GLU A 189 18.23 44.73 1.78
N SER A 190 17.36 44.62 2.80
CA SER A 190 16.52 45.73 3.32
C SER A 190 15.26 45.24 4.05
N ASN A 191 15.22 45.61 5.33
CA ASN A 191 14.15 45.46 6.31
C ASN A 191 12.98 46.40 6.03
N THR A 192 11.75 46.03 6.39
CA THR A 192 10.85 46.92 7.16
C THR A 192 9.73 46.13 7.87
N SER A 193 9.65 46.31 9.19
CA SER A 193 8.58 45.86 10.09
C SER A 193 7.34 46.77 10.00
N THR A 194 6.13 46.24 10.25
CA THR A 194 5.14 46.96 11.07
C THR A 194 4.06 46.01 11.62
N SER A 195 3.85 46.15 12.92
CA SER A 195 2.86 45.55 13.82
C SER A 195 1.46 46.17 13.68
N SER A 196 0.40 45.43 14.05
CA SER A 196 -0.53 45.86 15.11
C SER A 196 -1.54 44.76 15.44
N ALA A 197 -1.74 44.57 16.75
CA ALA A 197 -2.74 43.73 17.39
C ALA A 197 -4.13 44.41 17.42
N ASN A 198 -5.17 43.60 17.69
CA ASN A 198 -6.27 43.82 18.66
C ASN A 198 -7.31 42.69 18.47
N SER A 199 -7.39 41.72 19.39
CA SER A 199 -8.14 41.69 20.66
C SER A 199 -9.61 41.26 20.48
N SER A 200 -9.94 40.14 21.12
CA SER A 200 -11.25 39.45 21.17
C SER A 200 -12.32 40.24 21.96
N PRO A 201 -13.59 39.76 21.99
CA PRO A 201 -13.98 38.83 23.07
C PRO A 201 -14.93 37.68 22.65
N ILE A 202 -14.99 36.69 23.54
CA ILE A 202 -15.75 35.44 23.51
C ILE A 202 -17.21 35.70 23.90
N LEU A 203 -18.16 35.01 23.24
CA LEU A 203 -19.51 34.78 23.78
C LEU A 203 -19.87 33.32 23.60
N TYR A 204 -20.19 32.67 24.72
CA TYR A 204 -20.59 31.27 24.86
C TYR A 204 -22.11 31.23 24.82
N ASP A 205 -22.70 30.36 23.99
CA ASP A 205 -24.05 29.89 24.24
C ASP A 205 -24.17 28.44 23.77
N SER A 206 -24.76 27.62 24.63
CA SER A 206 -24.80 26.16 24.55
C SER A 206 -26.15 25.68 24.06
N TYR A 207 -26.20 24.75 23.09
CA TYR A 207 -27.28 23.74 22.99
C TYR A 207 -26.74 22.48 22.26
N GLU A 208 -26.89 21.32 22.93
CA GLU A 208 -26.96 19.96 22.34
C GLU A 208 -28.27 19.88 21.50
N GLU A 209 -28.50 19.09 20.44
CA GLU A 209 -28.18 17.68 20.08
C GLU A 209 -28.59 17.46 18.56
N PRO A 210 -28.65 16.25 17.93
CA PRO A 210 -27.89 15.94 16.70
C PRO A 210 -28.69 15.35 15.50
N SER A 211 -28.30 15.66 14.26
CA SER A 211 -28.58 14.89 13.01
C SER A 211 -28.09 15.76 11.83
N GLU A 212 -27.32 15.38 10.83
CA GLU A 212 -27.17 14.14 10.06
C GLU A 212 -25.74 14.13 9.50
N LEU A 213 -25.01 13.01 9.60
CA LEU A 213 -23.69 12.87 8.98
C LEU A 213 -23.81 12.18 7.62
N GLU A 214 -23.62 12.93 6.55
CA GLU A 214 -23.30 12.37 5.24
C GLU A 214 -21.98 11.56 5.30
N PRO A 215 -21.86 10.47 4.51
CA PRO A 215 -20.65 9.66 4.51
C PRO A 215 -19.46 10.42 3.89
N PRO A 216 -18.28 10.42 4.53
CA PRO A 216 -17.11 11.09 3.96
C PRO A 216 -16.65 10.36 2.69
N THR A 217 -16.68 11.07 1.57
CA THR A 217 -16.04 10.65 0.32
C THR A 217 -14.52 10.70 0.52
N PHE A 218 -13.86 9.54 0.56
CA PHE A 218 -12.41 9.48 0.74
C PHE A 218 -11.66 9.77 -0.58
N PRO A 219 -10.62 10.62 -0.55
CA PRO A 219 -9.79 10.89 -1.73
C PRO A 219 -8.86 9.70 -2.03
N THR A 220 -8.77 9.38 -3.32
CA THR A 220 -7.86 8.39 -3.91
C THR A 220 -6.41 8.70 -3.51
N PHE A 221 -5.84 7.91 -2.59
CA PHE A 221 -4.47 8.12 -2.12
C PHE A 221 -3.48 7.21 -2.86
N ILE A 222 -2.53 7.83 -3.57
CA ILE A 222 -1.33 7.20 -4.11
C ILE A 222 -0.40 6.86 -2.94
N VAL A 223 -0.13 5.56 -2.73
CA VAL A 223 0.71 5.06 -1.63
C VAL A 223 2.14 4.82 -2.13
N PRO A 224 3.18 5.39 -1.50
CA PRO A 224 4.55 4.95 -1.68
C PRO A 224 4.86 3.71 -0.80
N ASP A 225 5.58 2.76 -1.40
CA ASP A 225 6.24 1.56 -0.86
C ASP A 225 5.73 0.98 0.47
N LEU A 226 4.91 -0.08 0.35
CA LEU A 226 4.30 -0.86 1.44
C LEU A 226 5.15 -2.04 1.92
N LEU A 227 6.41 -2.18 1.47
CA LEU A 227 7.28 -3.27 1.92
C LEU A 227 7.49 -3.26 3.45
N GLU A 228 7.40 -2.10 4.10
CA GLU A 228 7.50 -1.99 5.58
C GLU A 228 6.22 -2.43 6.32
N CYS A 229 5.05 -2.46 5.68
CA CYS A 229 3.81 -2.89 6.33
C CYS A 229 3.69 -4.41 6.46
N PHE A 230 4.43 -5.17 5.65
CA PHE A 230 4.56 -6.62 5.80
C PHE A 230 5.66 -7.01 6.80
N GLY A 231 6.00 -6.15 7.77
CA GLY A 231 6.95 -6.42 8.85
C GLY A 231 6.53 -7.52 9.83
N LEU A 232 5.96 -8.61 9.33
CA LEU A 232 6.04 -9.95 9.88
C LEU A 232 7.20 -10.64 9.14
N ASN A 233 8.15 -11.22 9.87
CA ASN A 233 9.09 -12.18 9.31
C ASN A 233 8.31 -13.40 8.79
N ILE A 234 7.69 -13.32 7.62
CA ILE A 234 7.07 -14.48 6.94
C ILE A 234 8.17 -15.33 6.24
N PHE A 235 9.45 -14.98 6.43
CA PHE A 235 10.59 -15.73 5.90
C PHE A 235 11.36 -16.55 6.94
N ASP A 236 11.01 -16.48 8.23
CA ASP A 236 11.55 -17.39 9.25
C ASP A 236 10.60 -18.59 9.45
N THR A 237 10.36 -19.34 8.38
CA THR A 237 10.04 -20.75 8.56
C THR A 237 11.32 -21.51 8.30
N ASN A 238 11.96 -21.97 9.37
CA ASN A 238 12.95 -23.05 9.31
C ASN A 238 12.31 -24.24 8.61
N TYR A 239 12.47 -24.29 7.29
CA TYR A 239 12.20 -25.48 6.49
C TYR A 239 13.44 -26.36 6.63
N ASP A 240 13.33 -27.38 7.47
CA ASP A 240 14.28 -28.49 7.52
C ASP A 240 13.98 -29.45 6.35
N PRO A 241 14.89 -29.61 5.37
CA PRO A 241 14.66 -30.47 4.23
C PRO A 241 14.84 -31.97 4.51
N ASN A 242 15.14 -32.41 5.74
CA ASN A 242 15.37 -33.84 6.03
C ASN A 242 14.53 -34.38 7.21
N PRO A 243 13.36 -35.01 6.95
CA PRO A 243 12.61 -35.71 7.98
C PRO A 243 13.10 -37.16 8.23
N PHE A 244 14.22 -37.58 7.64
CA PHE A 244 14.77 -38.91 7.85
C PHE A 244 16.30 -38.86 8.03
N GLN A 245 16.73 -38.80 9.29
CA GLN A 245 17.97 -39.40 9.76
C GLN A 245 17.83 -39.82 11.21
#